data_AF-A0AAW1KZX9-F1
#
_entry.id   AF-A0AAW1KZX9-F1
#
_cell.length_a   1.000
_cell.length_b   1.000
_cell.length_c   1.000
_cell.angle_alpha   90.00
_cell.angle_beta   90.00
_cell.angle_gamma   90.00
#
_symmetry.space_group_name_H-M   'P 1'
#
loop_
_entity.id
_entity.type
_entity.pdbx_description
1 polymer ?
#
loop_
_entity_poly.entity_id
_entity_poly.type
_entity_poly.pdbx_seq_one_letter_code
_entity_poly.pdbx_strand_id
1 'polypeptide(L)'
;MLMNDTTFLLDESLESLKRIHEVQELIKDETNWYKLPAEQQQSRLRQLNADERQCRSYLTLARETVDMFHYLTVEIKEPFLRPELVDRLASMLNFNLQQLCGPKCKNLKVRNPDKYGWEPRWLLSNLVDIYLHLDCDKFAHALAGDERSFRKELFDDAALRMERSSIKTPVEIEQFKTLAAKANRILIDNQMSDDWMADAPDEFKDPLMMTVMSDPVLLPSGLIMDRPIIMRHLLNSSTDPFNRQHLTEDMLLPANELRERINLWKIQNKPPNK
;
A
#
# COMPACT_ATOMS: atom_id res chain seq x y z
N MET A 1 -13.38 -2.67 -4.48
CA MET A 1 -13.66 -3.94 -3.76
C MET A 1 -12.41 -4.81 -3.71
N LEU A 2 -11.98 -5.46 -4.81
CA LEU A 2 -10.80 -6.36 -4.83
C LEU A 2 -9.51 -5.83 -4.17
N MET A 3 -9.06 -4.61 -4.45
CA MET A 3 -7.85 -4.05 -3.81
C MET A 3 -8.00 -3.81 -2.30
N ASN A 4 -9.19 -3.45 -1.84
CA ASN A 4 -9.47 -3.28 -0.41
C ASN A 4 -9.43 -4.64 0.27
N ASP A 5 -10.04 -5.65 -0.37
CA ASP A 5 -10.06 -7.02 0.12
C ASP A 5 -8.65 -7.62 0.15
N THR A 6 -7.80 -7.30 -0.84
CA THR A 6 -6.40 -7.77 -0.89
C THR A 6 -5.57 -7.21 0.26
N THR A 7 -5.66 -5.90 0.47
CA THR A 7 -4.96 -5.22 1.56
C THR A 7 -5.40 -5.80 2.90
N PHE A 8 -6.71 -5.96 3.09
CA PHE A 8 -7.29 -6.54 4.30
C PHE A 8 -6.86 -8.00 4.51
N LEU A 9 -6.98 -8.85 3.50
CA LEU A 9 -6.65 -10.28 3.61
C LEU A 9 -5.17 -10.50 3.93
N LEU A 10 -4.28 -9.78 3.25
CA LEU A 10 -2.85 -9.86 3.54
C LEU A 10 -2.55 -9.33 4.95
N ASP A 11 -3.05 -8.15 5.33
CA ASP A 11 -2.82 -7.57 6.66
C ASP A 11 -3.33 -8.50 7.78
N GLU A 12 -4.58 -8.95 7.68
CA GLU A 12 -5.17 -9.87 8.65
C GLU A 12 -4.44 -11.21 8.71
N SER A 13 -3.96 -11.73 7.57
CA SER A 13 -3.21 -12.98 7.54
C SER A 13 -1.87 -12.85 8.27
N LEU A 14 -1.15 -11.75 8.05
CA LEU A 14 0.15 -11.48 8.67
C LEU A 14 -0.01 -11.15 10.16
N GLU A 15 -1.05 -10.41 10.53
CA GLU A 15 -1.36 -10.11 11.93
C GLU A 15 -1.78 -11.38 12.69
N SER A 16 -2.56 -12.27 12.08
CA SER A 16 -2.87 -13.58 12.66
C SER A 16 -1.61 -14.43 12.86
N LEU A 17 -0.66 -14.42 11.92
CA LEU A 17 0.63 -15.10 12.08
C LEU A 17 1.44 -14.53 13.27
N LYS A 18 1.44 -13.22 13.48
CA LYS A 18 2.11 -12.60 14.64
C LYS A 18 1.47 -13.04 15.95
N ARG A 19 0.14 -13.04 16.06
CA ARG A 19 -0.58 -13.52 17.26
C ARG A 19 -0.29 -15.00 17.53
N ILE A 20 -0.26 -15.84 16.49
CA ILE A 20 0.14 -17.25 16.60
C ILE A 20 1.58 -17.36 17.12
N HIS A 21 2.51 -16.61 16.53
CA HIS A 21 3.92 -16.60 16.94
C HIS A 21 4.10 -16.21 18.41
N GLU A 22 3.44 -15.15 18.86
CA GLU A 22 3.49 -14.68 20.24
C GLU A 22 3.03 -15.75 21.24
N VAL A 23 1.89 -16.40 20.96
CA VAL A 23 1.40 -17.48 21.84
C VAL A 23 2.32 -18.70 21.78
N GLN A 24 2.87 -19.04 20.61
CA GLN A 24 3.80 -20.15 20.47
C GLN A 24 5.13 -19.93 21.20
N GLU A 25 5.68 -18.71 21.19
CA GLU A 25 6.89 -18.38 21.96
C GLU A 25 6.59 -18.32 23.47
N LEU A 26 5.41 -17.83 23.88
CA LEU A 26 4.99 -17.88 25.28
C LEU A 26 4.87 -19.32 25.80
N ILE A 27 4.30 -20.24 25.01
CA ILE A 27 4.21 -21.67 25.36
C ILE A 27 5.59 -22.33 25.41
N LYS A 28 6.52 -21.88 24.55
CA LYS A 28 7.90 -22.37 24.52
C LYS A 28 8.68 -21.97 25.78
N ASP A 29 8.40 -20.79 26.32
CA ASP A 29 8.93 -20.34 27.60
C ASP A 29 8.15 -20.99 28.75
N GLU A 30 8.44 -22.26 28.99
CA GLU A 30 7.79 -23.07 30.02
C GLU A 30 7.78 -22.37 31.40
N THR A 31 8.87 -21.65 31.73
CA THR A 31 8.99 -20.97 33.03
C THR A 31 7.94 -19.89 33.20
N ASN A 32 7.69 -19.08 32.17
CA ASN A 32 6.67 -18.04 32.24
C ASN A 32 5.27 -18.59 31.94
N TRP A 33 5.14 -19.63 31.13
CA TRP A 33 3.87 -20.30 30.88
C TRP A 33 3.26 -20.90 32.14
N TYR A 34 4.02 -21.67 32.92
CA TYR A 34 3.52 -22.31 34.14
C TYR A 34 3.28 -21.34 35.30
N LYS A 35 3.80 -20.11 35.25
CA LYS A 35 3.44 -19.04 36.20
C LYS A 35 2.03 -18.49 35.96
N LEU A 36 1.49 -18.64 34.76
CA LEU A 36 0.16 -18.14 34.44
C LEU A 36 -0.91 -19.02 35.10
N PRO A 37 -2.03 -18.44 35.59
CA PRO A 37 -3.17 -19.20 36.05
C PRO A 37 -3.73 -20.13 34.96
N ALA A 38 -4.26 -21.30 35.35
CA ALA A 38 -4.79 -22.29 34.43
C ALA A 38 -5.87 -21.73 33.48
N GLU A 39 -6.71 -20.81 33.97
CA GLU A 39 -7.73 -20.14 33.16
C GLU A 39 -7.11 -19.28 32.04
N GLN A 40 -6.01 -18.57 32.33
CA GLN A 40 -5.30 -17.77 31.34
C GLN A 40 -4.61 -18.67 30.31
N GLN A 41 -4.00 -19.77 30.74
CA GLN A 41 -3.42 -20.77 29.83
C GLN A 41 -4.48 -21.31 28.87
N GLN A 42 -5.66 -21.71 29.38
CA GLN A 42 -6.76 -22.21 28.57
C GLN A 42 -7.33 -21.14 27.63
N SER A 43 -7.40 -19.89 28.05
CA SER A 43 -7.80 -18.75 27.20
C SER A 43 -6.82 -18.55 26.04
N ARG A 44 -5.51 -18.55 26.31
CA ARG A 44 -4.46 -18.42 25.29
C ARG A 44 -4.50 -19.57 24.28
N LEU A 45 -4.72 -20.81 24.72
CA LEU A 45 -4.87 -21.97 23.82
C LEU A 45 -6.14 -21.88 22.97
N ARG A 46 -7.24 -21.38 23.52
CA ARG A 46 -8.48 -21.13 22.74
C ARG A 46 -8.25 -20.07 21.66
N GLN A 47 -7.59 -18.96 22.03
CA GLN A 47 -7.23 -17.90 21.10
C GLN A 47 -6.31 -18.42 19.98
N LEU A 48 -5.26 -19.18 20.33
CA LEU A 48 -4.36 -19.82 19.36
C LEU A 48 -5.15 -20.66 18.36
N ASN A 49 -6.03 -21.55 18.82
CA ASN A 49 -6.83 -22.38 17.93
C ASN A 49 -7.77 -21.57 17.01
N ALA A 50 -8.26 -20.41 17.47
CA ALA A 50 -9.06 -19.51 16.65
C ALA A 50 -8.20 -18.81 15.59
N ASP A 51 -7.08 -18.22 16.00
CA ASP A 51 -6.14 -17.55 15.10
C ASP A 51 -5.58 -18.51 14.05
N GLU A 52 -5.25 -19.76 14.41
CA GLU A 52 -4.77 -20.76 13.47
C GLU A 52 -5.78 -21.08 12.35
N ARG A 53 -7.07 -21.21 12.69
CA ARG A 53 -8.12 -21.45 11.70
C ARG A 53 -8.31 -20.24 10.78
N GLN A 54 -8.35 -19.05 11.37
CA GLN A 54 -8.56 -17.80 10.66
C GLN A 54 -7.38 -17.48 9.73
N CYS A 55 -6.15 -17.63 10.22
CA CYS A 55 -4.92 -17.45 9.46
C CYS A 55 -4.89 -18.32 8.21
N ARG A 56 -5.22 -19.62 8.33
CA ARG A 56 -5.29 -20.52 7.17
C ARG A 56 -6.31 -20.05 6.13
N SER A 57 -7.49 -19.62 6.56
CA SER A 57 -8.52 -19.11 5.65
C SER A 57 -8.06 -17.86 4.92
N TYR A 58 -7.49 -16.90 5.65
CA TYR A 58 -7.01 -15.64 5.06
C TYR A 58 -5.82 -15.84 4.15
N LEU A 59 -4.85 -16.69 4.50
CA LEU A 59 -3.70 -16.99 3.64
C LEU A 59 -4.14 -17.67 2.34
N THR A 60 -5.14 -18.55 2.39
CA THR A 60 -5.69 -19.18 1.18
C THR A 60 -6.26 -18.12 0.24
N LEU A 61 -7.11 -17.23 0.75
CA LEU A 61 -7.71 -16.16 -0.07
C LEU A 61 -6.67 -15.13 -0.54
N ALA A 62 -5.73 -14.75 0.33
CA ALA A 62 -4.65 -13.83 0.01
C ALA A 62 -3.77 -14.40 -1.10
N ARG A 63 -3.50 -15.71 -1.09
CA ARG A 63 -2.76 -16.40 -2.15
C ARG A 63 -3.45 -16.23 -3.50
N GLU A 64 -4.70 -16.67 -3.61
CA GLU A 64 -5.49 -16.55 -4.86
C GLU A 64 -5.56 -15.10 -5.36
N THR A 65 -5.66 -14.16 -4.43
CA THR A 65 -5.71 -12.74 -4.75
C THR A 65 -4.37 -12.26 -5.33
N VAL A 66 -3.25 -12.58 -4.69
CA VAL A 66 -1.90 -12.22 -5.19
C VAL A 66 -1.60 -12.89 -6.52
N ASP A 67 -1.97 -14.17 -6.70
CA ASP A 67 -1.86 -14.88 -7.98
C ASP A 67 -2.65 -14.16 -9.09
N MET A 68 -3.86 -13.69 -8.79
CA MET A 68 -4.67 -12.93 -9.73
C MET A 68 -4.03 -11.59 -10.10
N PHE A 69 -3.52 -10.83 -9.12
CA PHE A 69 -2.77 -9.58 -9.42
C PHE A 69 -1.53 -9.86 -10.25
N HIS A 70 -0.75 -10.87 -9.87
CA HIS A 70 0.45 -11.28 -10.60
C HIS A 70 0.11 -11.59 -12.06
N TYR A 71 -0.87 -12.48 -12.28
CA TYR A 71 -1.31 -12.87 -13.62
C TYR A 71 -1.82 -11.69 -14.45
N LEU A 72 -2.70 -10.84 -13.90
CA LEU A 72 -3.27 -9.72 -14.65
C LEU A 72 -2.24 -8.64 -14.97
N THR A 73 -1.29 -8.39 -14.07
CA THR A 73 -0.30 -7.32 -14.25
C THR A 73 0.75 -7.64 -15.32
N VAL A 74 0.89 -8.91 -15.74
CA VAL A 74 1.75 -9.27 -16.88
C VAL A 74 1.31 -8.54 -18.16
N GLU A 75 0.01 -8.62 -18.49
CA GLU A 75 -0.53 -8.17 -19.77
C GLU A 75 -1.38 -6.89 -19.66
N ILE A 76 -2.13 -6.72 -18.56
CA ILE A 76 -3.18 -5.70 -18.43
C ILE A 76 -2.78 -4.66 -17.36
N LYS A 77 -1.77 -3.84 -17.68
CA LYS A 77 -1.16 -2.88 -16.74
C LYS A 77 -1.97 -1.61 -16.54
N GLU A 78 -2.52 -1.05 -17.62
CA GLU A 78 -3.17 0.27 -17.64
C GLU A 78 -4.27 0.46 -16.57
N PRO A 79 -5.16 -0.51 -16.30
CA PRO A 79 -6.16 -0.37 -15.24
C PRO A 79 -5.55 -0.16 -13.85
N PHE A 80 -4.39 -0.77 -13.56
CA PHE A 80 -3.71 -0.62 -12.27
C PHE A 80 -2.94 0.70 -12.15
N LEU A 81 -2.65 1.36 -13.28
CA LEU A 81 -1.92 2.63 -13.35
C LEU A 81 -2.85 3.86 -13.38
N ARG A 82 -4.16 3.66 -13.25
CA ARG A 82 -5.13 4.74 -13.13
C ARG A 82 -4.89 5.54 -11.83
N PRO A 83 -5.01 6.89 -11.84
CA PRO A 83 -4.77 7.72 -10.67
C PRO A 83 -5.58 7.31 -9.43
N GLU A 84 -6.80 6.81 -9.62
CA GLU A 84 -7.66 6.39 -8.51
C GLU A 84 -7.21 5.09 -7.81
N LEU A 85 -6.33 4.32 -8.47
CA LEU A 85 -5.98 2.94 -8.09
C LEU A 85 -4.49 2.78 -7.78
N VAL A 86 -3.62 3.44 -8.55
CA VAL A 86 -2.17 3.23 -8.52
C VAL A 86 -1.57 3.51 -7.13
N ASP A 87 -2.01 4.57 -6.45
CA ASP A 87 -1.53 4.93 -5.11
C ASP A 87 -1.92 3.89 -4.07
N ARG A 88 -3.15 3.35 -4.15
CA ARG A 88 -3.61 2.29 -3.24
C ARG A 88 -2.82 1.01 -3.45
N LEU A 89 -2.54 0.66 -4.71
CA LEU A 89 -1.75 -0.52 -5.04
C LEU A 89 -0.30 -0.37 -4.56
N ALA A 90 0.31 0.79 -4.81
CA ALA A 90 1.65 1.13 -4.32
C ALA A 90 1.75 1.04 -2.79
N SER A 91 0.83 1.68 -2.06
CA SER A 91 0.78 1.60 -0.59
C SER A 91 0.59 0.17 -0.09
N MET A 92 -0.29 -0.63 -0.73
CA MET A 92 -0.50 -2.03 -0.35
C MET A 92 0.79 -2.85 -0.53
N LEU A 93 1.46 -2.70 -1.68
CA LEU A 93 2.70 -3.42 -1.97
C LEU A 93 3.80 -3.01 -0.98
N ASN A 94 4.00 -1.72 -0.75
CA ASN A 94 5.04 -1.21 0.15
C ASN A 94 4.80 -1.65 1.60
N PHE A 95 3.55 -1.60 2.06
CA PHE A 95 3.19 -2.08 3.39
C PHE A 95 3.50 -3.57 3.54
N ASN A 96 3.14 -4.40 2.57
CA ASN A 96 3.44 -5.83 2.60
C ASN A 96 4.94 -6.11 2.52
N LEU A 97 5.69 -5.39 1.68
CA LEU A 97 7.14 -5.47 1.63
C LEU A 97 7.75 -5.15 3.00
N GLN A 98 7.22 -4.15 3.72
CA GLN A 98 7.65 -3.78 5.06
C GLN A 98 7.38 -4.89 6.08
N GLN A 99 6.23 -5.55 6.02
CA GLN A 99 5.94 -6.70 6.90
C GLN A 99 6.90 -7.87 6.65
N LEU A 100 7.19 -8.17 5.37
CA LEU A 100 7.99 -9.33 4.95
C LEU A 100 9.50 -9.13 5.14
N CYS A 101 10.00 -7.92 4.90
CA CYS A 101 11.44 -7.63 4.87
C CYS A 101 11.91 -6.70 6.00
N GLY A 102 10.98 -5.99 6.66
CA GLY A 102 11.30 -5.02 7.70
C GLY A 102 11.71 -5.65 9.05
N PRO A 103 11.91 -4.82 10.09
CA PRO A 103 12.52 -5.26 11.35
C PRO A 103 11.68 -6.31 12.10
N LYS A 104 10.35 -6.28 11.92
CA LYS A 104 9.41 -7.18 12.59
C LYS A 104 9.10 -8.47 11.80
N CYS A 105 9.75 -8.72 10.66
CA CYS A 105 9.50 -9.93 9.84
C CYS A 105 9.74 -11.24 10.62
N LYS A 106 10.61 -11.23 11.64
CA LYS A 106 10.86 -12.39 12.50
C LYS A 106 9.62 -12.83 13.28
N ASN A 107 8.68 -11.92 13.53
CA ASN A 107 7.43 -12.21 14.23
C ASN A 107 6.46 -13.02 13.34
N LEU A 108 6.75 -13.20 12.05
CA LEU A 108 5.99 -14.08 11.14
C LEU A 108 6.46 -15.54 11.21
N LYS A 109 7.44 -15.86 12.06
CA LYS A 109 8.00 -17.21 12.15
C LYS A 109 7.15 -18.10 13.05
N VAL A 110 6.21 -18.82 12.46
CA VAL A 110 5.37 -19.80 13.17
C VAL A 110 5.94 -21.22 13.09
N ARG A 111 5.57 -22.08 14.04
CA ARG A 111 5.82 -23.53 13.97
C ARG A 111 4.91 -24.16 12.92
N ASN A 112 5.43 -25.14 12.17
CA ASN A 112 4.71 -25.85 11.11
C ASN A 112 4.00 -24.91 10.11
N PRO A 113 4.74 -24.01 9.43
CA PRO A 113 4.15 -22.99 8.54
C PRO A 113 3.26 -23.58 7.44
N ASP A 114 3.57 -24.79 6.96
CA ASP A 114 2.80 -25.51 5.94
C ASP A 114 1.35 -25.78 6.37
N LYS A 115 1.09 -25.91 7.69
CA LYS A 115 -0.28 -26.08 8.24
C LYS A 115 -1.21 -24.93 7.83
N TYR A 116 -0.65 -23.74 7.65
CA TYR A 116 -1.39 -22.54 7.31
C TYR A 116 -1.28 -22.17 5.82
N GLY A 117 -0.49 -22.90 5.03
CA GLY A 117 -0.13 -22.51 3.67
C GLY A 117 0.81 -21.31 3.63
N TRP A 118 1.60 -21.09 4.68
CA TRP A 118 2.49 -19.93 4.78
C TRP A 118 3.78 -20.13 3.98
N GLU A 119 3.85 -19.54 2.78
CA GLU A 119 5.01 -19.60 1.89
C GLU A 119 5.63 -18.19 1.68
N PRO A 120 6.44 -17.67 2.62
CA PRO A 120 6.94 -16.30 2.56
C PRO A 120 7.83 -16.01 1.34
N ARG A 121 8.55 -17.03 0.84
CA ARG A 121 9.38 -16.89 -0.37
C ARG A 121 8.53 -16.71 -1.61
N TRP A 122 7.47 -17.52 -1.75
CA TRP A 122 6.53 -17.41 -2.85
C TRP A 122 5.82 -16.05 -2.80
N LEU A 123 5.34 -15.64 -1.63
CA LEU A 123 4.62 -14.37 -1.48
C LEU A 123 5.53 -13.18 -1.84
N LEU A 124 6.76 -13.13 -1.30
CA LEU A 124 7.71 -12.08 -1.64
C LEU A 124 8.03 -12.06 -3.14
N SER A 125 8.24 -13.24 -3.75
CA SER A 125 8.53 -13.36 -5.18
C SER A 125 7.42 -12.75 -6.04
N ASN A 126 6.16 -13.10 -5.76
CA ASN A 126 5.01 -12.63 -6.54
C ASN A 126 4.72 -11.15 -6.31
N LEU A 127 4.88 -10.64 -5.08
CA LEU A 127 4.76 -9.21 -4.82
C LEU A 127 5.80 -8.42 -5.60
N VAL A 128 7.06 -8.89 -5.62
CA VAL A 128 8.15 -8.25 -6.38
C VAL A 128 7.90 -8.29 -7.88
N ASP A 129 7.35 -9.38 -8.41
CA ASP A 129 6.93 -9.41 -9.81
C ASP A 129 5.89 -8.34 -10.13
N ILE A 130 4.91 -8.10 -9.25
CA ILE A 130 3.92 -7.03 -9.47
C ILE A 130 4.62 -5.65 -9.54
N TYR A 131 5.65 -5.40 -8.72
CA TYR A 131 6.45 -4.18 -8.84
C TYR A 131 7.13 -4.08 -10.23
N LEU A 132 7.74 -5.16 -10.70
CA LEU A 132 8.47 -5.22 -11.96
C LEU A 132 7.53 -5.13 -13.17
N HIS A 133 6.36 -5.78 -13.11
CA HIS A 133 5.33 -5.71 -14.13
C HIS A 133 4.87 -4.26 -14.34
N LEU A 134 4.69 -3.51 -13.25
CA LEU A 134 4.20 -2.13 -13.26
C LEU A 134 5.31 -1.08 -13.33
N ASP A 135 6.58 -1.47 -13.52
CA ASP A 135 7.70 -0.54 -13.59
C ASP A 135 7.53 0.48 -14.73
N CYS A 136 7.23 1.71 -14.34
CA CYS A 136 7.07 2.86 -15.23
C CYS A 136 7.17 4.17 -14.41
N ASP A 137 7.19 5.32 -15.09
CA ASP A 137 7.20 6.62 -14.41
C ASP A 137 5.99 6.80 -13.49
N LYS A 138 4.78 6.49 -13.94
CA LYS A 138 3.55 6.66 -13.15
C LYS A 138 3.60 5.86 -11.84
N PHE A 139 4.02 4.61 -11.91
CA PHE A 139 4.12 3.76 -10.74
C PHE A 139 5.24 4.20 -9.79
N ALA A 140 6.38 4.65 -10.31
CA ALA A 140 7.44 5.21 -9.48
C ALA A 140 6.99 6.45 -8.68
N HIS A 141 6.14 7.30 -9.25
CA HIS A 141 5.51 8.41 -8.51
C HIS A 141 4.56 7.91 -7.42
N ALA A 142 3.73 6.91 -7.71
CA ALA A 142 2.83 6.32 -6.72
C ALA A 142 3.59 5.66 -5.55
N LEU A 143 4.70 4.99 -5.84
CA LEU A 143 5.59 4.43 -4.81
C LEU A 143 6.18 5.54 -3.93
N ALA A 144 6.64 6.63 -4.54
CA ALA A 144 7.18 7.78 -3.83
C ALA A 144 6.13 8.51 -2.98
N GLY A 145 4.87 8.56 -3.43
CA GLY A 145 3.76 9.18 -2.70
C GLY A 145 3.31 8.42 -1.44
N ASP A 146 3.75 7.16 -1.25
CA ASP A 146 3.44 6.38 -0.05
C ASP A 146 4.38 6.70 1.12
N GLU A 147 4.21 7.88 1.73
CA GLU A 147 5.04 8.35 2.85
C GLU A 147 5.06 7.42 4.06
N ARG A 148 3.99 6.63 4.23
CA ARG A 148 3.81 5.72 5.36
C ARG A 148 4.76 4.54 5.32
N SER A 149 4.93 3.91 4.15
CA SER A 149 5.59 2.59 4.06
C SER A 149 6.80 2.58 3.12
N PHE A 150 6.87 3.46 2.11
CA PHE A 150 8.01 3.51 1.19
C PHE A 150 9.29 3.93 1.91
N ARG A 151 10.33 3.10 1.87
CA ARG A 151 11.68 3.40 2.36
C ARG A 151 12.68 2.75 1.41
N LYS A 152 13.61 3.51 0.84
CA LYS A 152 14.57 2.97 -0.15
C LYS A 152 15.46 1.88 0.46
N GLU A 153 15.79 2.01 1.74
CA GLU A 153 16.57 1.02 2.50
C GLU A 153 15.86 -0.33 2.60
N LEU A 154 14.52 -0.33 2.68
CA LEU A 154 13.73 -1.55 2.73
C LEU A 154 13.79 -2.33 1.40
N PHE A 155 13.86 -1.62 0.27
CA PHE A 155 14.04 -2.24 -1.04
C PHE A 155 15.44 -2.85 -1.16
N ASP A 156 16.47 -2.17 -0.66
CA ASP A 156 17.84 -2.70 -0.61
C ASP A 156 17.91 -3.98 0.25
N ASP A 157 17.28 -3.97 1.43
CA ASP A 157 17.20 -5.14 2.32
C ASP A 157 16.43 -6.30 1.67
N ALA A 158 15.32 -6.00 0.98
CA ALA A 158 14.54 -7.00 0.25
C ALA A 158 15.36 -7.61 -0.90
N ALA A 159 16.09 -6.79 -1.66
CA ALA A 159 16.98 -7.24 -2.72
C ALA A 159 18.06 -8.20 -2.19
N LEU A 160 18.73 -7.87 -1.08
CA LEU A 160 19.72 -8.74 -0.44
C LEU A 160 19.12 -10.08 0.02
N ARG A 161 17.87 -10.07 0.52
CA ARG A 161 17.17 -11.31 0.94
C ARG A 161 16.82 -12.18 -0.25
N MET A 162 16.35 -11.58 -1.35
CA MET A 162 16.03 -12.28 -2.59
C MET A 162 17.28 -12.90 -3.22
N GLU A 163 18.40 -12.17 -3.22
CA GLU A 163 19.69 -12.65 -3.71
C GLU A 163 20.18 -13.87 -2.90
N ARG A 164 20.27 -13.73 -1.57
CA ARG A 164 20.75 -14.79 -0.66
C ARG A 164 19.90 -16.07 -0.72
N SER A 165 18.61 -15.93 -1.00
CA SER A 165 17.66 -17.04 -1.04
C SER A 165 17.37 -17.52 -2.47
N SER A 166 18.03 -16.95 -3.47
CA SER A 166 17.82 -17.23 -4.90
C SER A 166 16.35 -17.16 -5.33
N ILE A 167 15.62 -16.15 -4.84
CA ILE A 167 14.19 -15.95 -5.14
C ILE A 167 14.02 -15.30 -6.52
N LYS A 168 14.92 -14.37 -6.87
CA LYS A 168 14.92 -13.63 -8.13
C LYS A 168 16.28 -13.71 -8.81
N THR A 169 16.30 -13.53 -10.12
CA THR A 169 17.53 -13.45 -10.92
C THR A 169 18.28 -12.14 -10.64
N PRO A 170 19.60 -12.08 -10.91
CA PRO A 170 20.35 -10.84 -10.77
C PRO A 170 19.77 -9.67 -11.57
N VAL A 171 19.20 -9.96 -12.75
CA VAL A 171 18.59 -8.93 -13.62
C VAL A 171 17.34 -8.35 -12.97
N GLU A 172 16.43 -9.19 -12.48
CA GLU A 172 15.21 -8.74 -11.79
C GLU A 172 15.54 -7.97 -10.50
N ILE A 173 16.58 -8.39 -9.77
CA ILE A 173 17.04 -7.69 -8.56
C ILE A 173 17.55 -6.29 -8.90
N GLU A 174 18.34 -6.13 -9.97
CA GLU A 174 18.83 -4.82 -10.39
C GLU A 174 17.70 -3.92 -10.95
N GLN A 175 16.72 -4.49 -11.65
CA GLN A 175 15.51 -3.76 -12.05
C GLN A 175 14.73 -3.26 -10.83
N PHE A 176 14.52 -4.11 -9.83
CA PHE A 176 13.83 -3.75 -8.58
C PHE A 176 14.54 -2.63 -7.83
N LYS A 177 15.88 -2.68 -7.74
CA LYS A 177 16.69 -1.58 -7.16
C LYS A 177 16.60 -0.30 -7.97
N THR A 178 16.59 -0.39 -9.30
CA THR A 178 16.49 0.77 -10.20
C THR A 178 15.15 1.49 -10.02
N LEU A 179 14.04 0.73 -9.94
CA LEU A 179 12.72 1.26 -9.62
C LEU A 179 12.72 1.97 -8.26
N ALA A 180 13.30 1.35 -7.23
CA ALA A 180 13.40 1.95 -5.89
C ALA A 180 14.22 3.25 -5.90
N ALA A 181 15.34 3.28 -6.60
CA ALA A 181 16.18 4.47 -6.73
C ALA A 181 15.45 5.62 -7.45
N LYS A 182 14.69 5.29 -8.49
CA LYS A 182 13.85 6.23 -9.22
C LYS A 182 12.74 6.81 -8.34
N ALA A 183 12.00 5.96 -7.62
CA ALA A 183 10.98 6.38 -6.66
C ALA A 183 11.59 7.25 -5.54
N ASN A 184 12.78 6.91 -5.04
CA ASN A 184 13.45 7.71 -4.03
C ASN A 184 13.87 9.10 -4.54
N ARG A 185 14.32 9.21 -5.80
CA ARG A 185 14.59 10.52 -6.40
C ARG A 185 13.32 11.36 -6.47
N ILE A 186 12.21 10.76 -6.93
CA ILE A 186 10.91 11.43 -6.99
C ILE A 186 10.45 11.86 -5.59
N LEU A 187 10.64 11.03 -4.56
CA LEU A 187 10.31 11.40 -3.18
C LEU A 187 11.06 12.66 -2.72
N ILE A 188 12.37 12.73 -3.00
CA ILE A 188 13.18 13.92 -2.65
C ILE A 188 12.67 15.14 -3.43
N ASP A 189 12.40 15.00 -4.72
CA ASP A 189 11.86 16.09 -5.56
C ASP A 189 10.46 16.56 -5.08
N ASN A 190 9.62 15.63 -4.64
CA ASN A 190 8.29 15.91 -4.08
C ASN A 190 8.39 16.66 -2.75
N GLN A 191 9.26 16.23 -1.83
CA GLN A 191 9.50 16.93 -0.56
C GLN A 191 9.94 18.37 -0.78
N MET A 192 10.86 18.59 -1.72
CA MET A 192 11.28 19.93 -2.12
C MET A 192 10.13 20.76 -2.72
N SER A 193 9.15 20.11 -3.35
CA SER A 193 7.99 20.76 -3.95
C SER A 193 6.92 21.10 -2.92
N ASP A 194 6.63 20.18 -1.99
CA ASP A 194 5.62 20.35 -0.95
C ASP A 194 5.97 21.48 0.01
N ASP A 195 7.27 21.66 0.31
CA ASP A 195 7.76 22.72 1.18
C ASP A 195 7.32 24.13 0.73
N TRP A 196 7.34 24.42 -0.58
CA TRP A 196 6.90 25.73 -1.08
C TRP A 196 5.41 25.75 -1.48
N MET A 197 4.80 24.58 -1.72
CA MET A 197 3.37 24.49 -2.00
C MET A 197 2.49 24.53 -0.75
N ALA A 198 3.06 24.35 0.44
CA ALA A 198 2.34 24.41 1.72
C ALA A 198 1.56 25.73 1.90
N ASP A 199 2.12 26.84 1.44
CA ASP A 199 1.53 28.19 1.55
C ASP A 199 0.62 28.55 0.35
N ALA A 200 0.23 27.57 -0.47
CA ALA A 200 -0.72 27.81 -1.56
C ALA A 200 -2.06 28.36 -1.03
N PRO A 201 -2.72 29.26 -1.78
CA PRO A 201 -4.07 29.73 -1.46
C PRO A 201 -5.05 28.57 -1.21
N ASP A 202 -5.90 28.70 -0.20
CA ASP A 202 -6.82 27.62 0.21
C ASP A 202 -7.77 27.19 -0.92
N GLU A 203 -8.15 28.11 -1.81
CA GLU A 203 -8.97 27.80 -3.00
C GLU A 203 -8.29 26.86 -4.01
N PHE A 204 -6.97 26.68 -3.92
CA PHE A 204 -6.21 25.74 -4.76
C PHE A 204 -6.07 24.37 -4.13
N LYS A 205 -6.41 24.23 -2.85
CA LYS A 205 -6.23 22.99 -2.09
C LYS A 205 -7.48 22.13 -2.15
N ASP A 206 -7.28 20.82 -2.26
CA ASP A 206 -8.36 19.86 -2.15
C ASP A 206 -8.95 19.91 -0.73
N PRO A 207 -10.28 19.96 -0.58
CA PRO A 207 -10.93 20.14 0.72
C PRO A 207 -10.80 18.95 1.67
N LEU A 208 -10.41 17.76 1.19
CA LEU A 208 -10.13 16.59 2.04
C LEU A 208 -8.64 16.39 2.27
N MET A 209 -7.83 16.52 1.22
CA MET A 209 -6.40 16.21 1.28
C MET A 209 -5.55 17.39 1.74
N MET A 210 -6.08 18.63 1.68
CA MET A 210 -5.37 19.87 1.99
C MET A 210 -4.10 20.09 1.13
N THR A 211 -4.00 19.43 -0.01
CA THR A 211 -2.92 19.52 -0.99
C THR A 211 -3.38 20.25 -2.25
N VAL A 212 -2.46 20.89 -2.98
CA VAL A 212 -2.80 21.61 -4.23
C VAL A 212 -3.40 20.67 -5.27
N MET A 213 -4.59 20.99 -5.77
CA MET A 213 -5.29 20.20 -6.78
C MET A 213 -4.51 20.13 -8.10
N SER A 214 -4.63 18.99 -8.78
CA SER A 214 -3.98 18.73 -10.07
C SER A 214 -4.97 18.81 -11.24
N ASP A 215 -6.17 18.26 -11.04
CA ASP A 215 -7.29 18.29 -11.98
C ASP A 215 -8.59 18.61 -11.22
N PRO A 216 -8.83 19.90 -10.88
CA PRO A 216 -9.98 20.29 -10.10
C PRO A 216 -11.30 20.07 -10.86
N VAL A 217 -12.29 19.53 -10.17
CA VAL A 217 -13.65 19.26 -10.67
C VAL A 217 -14.70 19.83 -9.73
N LEU A 218 -15.74 20.42 -10.32
CA LEU A 218 -16.90 20.95 -9.63
C LEU A 218 -17.94 19.83 -9.43
N LEU A 219 -18.35 19.65 -8.17
CA LEU A 219 -19.45 18.78 -7.78
C LEU A 219 -20.79 19.54 -7.89
N PRO A 220 -21.93 18.83 -8.06
CA PRO A 220 -23.27 19.43 -8.02
C PRO A 220 -23.59 20.21 -6.73
N SER A 221 -22.91 19.89 -5.63
CA SER A 221 -23.02 20.61 -4.36
C SER A 221 -22.39 22.01 -4.39
N GLY A 222 -21.65 22.35 -5.46
CA GLY A 222 -20.90 23.59 -5.60
C GLY A 222 -19.48 23.54 -5.05
N LEU A 223 -19.07 22.42 -4.44
CA LEU A 223 -17.70 22.21 -3.96
C LEU A 223 -16.78 21.79 -5.11
N ILE A 224 -15.51 22.18 -5.03
CA ILE A 224 -14.47 21.75 -5.95
C ILE A 224 -13.53 20.79 -5.24
N MET A 225 -13.18 19.69 -5.91
CA MET A 225 -12.25 18.67 -5.41
C MET A 225 -11.27 18.27 -6.51
N ASP A 226 -10.16 17.63 -6.14
CA ASP A 226 -9.29 16.99 -7.12
C ASP A 226 -9.95 15.73 -7.70
N ARG A 227 -9.95 15.59 -9.03
CA ARG A 227 -10.62 14.46 -9.71
C ARG A 227 -10.22 13.09 -9.15
N PRO A 228 -8.93 12.75 -8.97
CA PRO A 228 -8.53 11.45 -8.44
C PRO A 228 -9.12 11.16 -7.05
N ILE A 229 -9.26 12.20 -6.22
CA ILE A 229 -9.77 12.08 -4.84
C ILE A 229 -11.27 11.78 -4.85
N ILE A 230 -12.07 12.53 -5.62
CA ILE A 230 -13.51 12.27 -5.71
C ILE A 230 -13.80 10.94 -6.42
N MET A 231 -13.06 10.63 -7.49
CA MET A 231 -13.22 9.37 -8.21
C MET A 231 -12.92 8.16 -7.32
N ARG A 232 -11.87 8.26 -6.49
CA ARG A 232 -11.54 7.25 -5.47
C ARG A 232 -12.69 7.04 -4.46
N HIS A 233 -13.40 8.09 -4.07
CA HIS A 233 -14.58 7.98 -3.22
C HIS A 233 -15.74 7.30 -3.96
N LEU A 234 -16.00 7.69 -5.21
CA LEU A 234 -17.07 7.13 -6.06
C LEU A 234 -16.88 5.64 -6.38
N LEU A 235 -15.65 5.12 -6.37
CA LEU A 235 -15.37 3.69 -6.46
C LEU A 235 -15.91 2.88 -5.28
N ASN A 236 -16.14 3.52 -4.13
CA ASN A 236 -16.65 2.88 -2.92
C ASN A 236 -18.10 3.30 -2.60
N SER A 237 -18.48 4.55 -2.89
CA SER A 237 -19.80 5.11 -2.57
C SER A 237 -20.23 6.13 -3.62
N SER A 238 -21.38 5.92 -4.28
CA SER A 238 -21.95 6.85 -5.27
C SER A 238 -22.67 8.04 -4.60
N THR A 239 -21.94 8.74 -3.74
CA THR A 239 -22.43 9.90 -2.98
C THR A 239 -21.40 11.01 -2.94
N ASP A 240 -21.83 12.24 -2.67
CA ASP A 240 -20.94 13.34 -2.31
C ASP A 240 -20.35 13.09 -0.89
N PRO A 241 -19.03 13.24 -0.68
CA PRO A 241 -18.38 12.94 0.60
C PRO A 241 -18.75 13.90 1.73
N PHE A 242 -19.29 15.09 1.45
CA PHE A 242 -19.61 16.12 2.43
C PHE A 242 -21.08 16.10 2.84
N ASN A 243 -22.00 15.91 1.90
CA ASN A 243 -23.44 15.99 2.17
C ASN A 243 -24.20 14.67 1.96
N ARG A 244 -23.53 13.62 1.46
CA ARG A 244 -24.06 12.27 1.21
C ARG A 244 -25.18 12.19 0.17
N GLN A 245 -25.42 13.24 -0.61
CA GLN A 245 -26.35 13.20 -1.74
C GLN A 245 -25.80 12.30 -2.85
N HIS A 246 -26.68 11.77 -3.71
CA HIS A 246 -26.26 10.92 -4.82
C HIS A 246 -25.32 11.67 -5.77
N LEU A 247 -24.22 11.02 -6.15
CA LEU A 247 -23.20 11.57 -7.03
C LEU A 247 -22.60 10.46 -7.90
N THR A 248 -22.43 10.75 -9.19
CA THR A 248 -21.79 9.87 -10.18
C THR A 248 -20.71 10.62 -10.94
N GLU A 249 -19.82 9.90 -11.63
CA GLU A 249 -18.68 10.47 -12.37
C GLU A 249 -19.13 11.45 -13.47
N ASP A 250 -20.23 11.16 -14.16
CA ASP A 250 -20.78 11.98 -15.24
C ASP A 250 -21.33 13.33 -14.76
N MET A 251 -21.61 13.46 -13.46
CA MET A 251 -22.05 14.73 -12.87
C MET A 251 -20.88 15.68 -12.57
N LEU A 252 -19.63 15.23 -12.70
CA LEU A 252 -18.45 16.02 -12.38
C LEU A 252 -18.08 16.94 -13.56
N LEU A 253 -18.08 18.26 -13.31
CA LEU A 253 -17.73 19.25 -14.33
C LEU A 253 -16.27 19.70 -14.16
N PRO A 254 -15.43 19.74 -15.23
CA PRO A 254 -14.06 20.25 -15.12
C PRO A 254 -14.03 21.73 -14.69
N ALA A 255 -13.26 22.06 -13.65
CA ALA A 255 -13.04 23.43 -13.21
C ALA A 255 -11.82 24.05 -13.92
N ASN A 256 -11.92 24.21 -15.25
CA ASN A 256 -10.79 24.60 -16.12
C ASN A 256 -10.15 25.94 -15.72
N GLU A 257 -10.95 26.95 -15.36
CA GLU A 257 -10.46 28.27 -14.94
C GLU A 257 -9.59 28.17 -13.67
N LEU A 258 -10.03 27.36 -12.70
CA LEU A 258 -9.25 27.12 -11.48
C LEU A 258 -7.95 26.38 -11.80
N ARG A 259 -8.01 25.36 -12.67
CA ARG A 259 -6.83 24.63 -13.11
C ARG A 259 -5.78 25.55 -13.75
N GLU A 260 -6.20 26.49 -14.58
CA GLU A 260 -5.30 27.49 -15.18
C GLU A 260 -4.69 28.42 -14.13
N ARG A 261 -5.49 28.90 -13.17
CA ARG A 261 -5.00 29.73 -12.06
C ARG A 261 -3.96 28.99 -11.20
N ILE A 262 -4.22 27.72 -10.88
CA ILE A 262 -3.28 26.86 -10.16
C ILE A 262 -1.96 26.73 -10.93
N ASN A 263 -2.04 26.48 -12.25
CA ASN A 263 -0.86 26.31 -13.09
C ASN A 263 -0.03 27.61 -13.18
N LEU A 264 -0.69 28.76 -13.36
CA LEU A 264 -0.01 30.06 -13.37
C LEU A 264 0.66 30.36 -12.02
N TRP A 265 -0.04 30.08 -10.92
CA TRP A 265 0.52 30.24 -9.59
C TRP A 265 1.75 29.34 -9.37
N LYS A 266 1.69 28.08 -9.82
CA LYS A 266 2.83 27.15 -9.77
C LYS A 266 4.03 27.69 -10.54
N ILE A 267 3.83 28.26 -11.74
CA ILE A 267 4.93 28.82 -12.55
C ILE A 267 5.56 30.05 -11.87
N GLN A 268 4.75 30.91 -11.25
CA GLN A 268 5.21 32.15 -10.61
C GLN A 268 5.97 31.91 -9.30
N ASN A 269 5.60 30.86 -8.55
CA ASN A 269 6.12 30.62 -7.20
C ASN A 269 7.07 29.43 -7.10
N LYS A 270 7.27 28.66 -8.19
CA LYS A 270 8.23 27.55 -8.20
C LYS A 270 9.65 28.09 -7.97
N PRO A 271 10.37 27.61 -6.94
CA PRO A 271 11.75 28.01 -6.71
C PRO A 271 12.63 27.60 -7.89
N PRO A 272 13.65 28.40 -8.25
CA PRO A 272 14.60 28.02 -9.29
C PRO A 272 15.27 26.69 -8.91
N ASN A 273 15.38 25.76 -9.87
CA ASN A 273 16.13 24.51 -9.68
C ASN A 273 17.56 24.88 -9.25
N LYS A 274 17.95 24.48 -8.03
CA LYS A 274 19.31 24.61 -7.53
C LYS A 274 20.22 23.55 -8.16
#